data_AF-A0A8W8LMS2-F1
#
_entry.id   AF-A0A8W8LMS2-F1
#
_cell.length_a   1.000
_cell.length_b   1.000
_cell.length_c   1.000
_cell.angle_alpha   90.00
_cell.angle_beta   90.00
_cell.angle_gamma   90.00
#
_symmetry.space_group_name_H-M   'P 1'
#
loop_
_entity.id
_entity.type
_entity.pdbx_description
1 polymer ?
#
loop_
_entity_poly.entity_id
_entity_poly.type
_entity_poly.pdbx_seq_one_letter_code
_entity_poly.pdbx_strand_id
1 'polypeptide(L)'
;MKILVMLVREFSDLLDRCEQQVYNLLLTLHRLLPPSLSAQQIDQKNLSEIQQHLTNATDVLIKAFLPNKVFIETLTGIEKVGAVRDEDSFPDLQILLRVLDNLPQMEDRIQQLWVDHCLYPEDLERLSVIEVVFRTTARCSVEMGLPLYITDPSLTGKHEKSMTLYENCCTRVCGFLGSLTTKLFNKAEEVLLENILSHDLWCRLLAEDVWCFLVRYGSADLCRDQVNFLVELMKQSPPAFQPPSPLLSLTVRLIKCLAPEHQAELTQSLGASDDPVSLRVLASCVQGFSDPGLCQGVIHSVSEICSWLLREITTTEEYTQEDLHRLVLCLSCLCELLGQNDTIPLAVQPHVTSSITDTIGRLWKGIVASDWLNTSLSLQCLGKLILLSSYLLLSLDNDVLDKILTGMSSCVQQESSVHLHLTLVYFLRSFGKVRLPASPEQPQMLKRLSDLFVATLTSSDLFIYHHGLSAFTKFAEETLHEAVVPSCIEDQPGLQDCVVQFINKSPYTCSGELSRLDFLRIVPPCRIGVDMDSDSGVSDHQSGPSSKRPRLMENVNHRQVSQQLKTSVEELVGVLRETLSDLEAFTKSEDTDMTPQTWNNLEHIQTKIMDIMKEKG
;
A
#
# COMPACT_ATOMS: atom_id res chain seq x y z
N MET A 1 33.23 -5.73 22.82
CA MET A 1 32.63 -6.77 21.95
C MET A 1 33.41 -8.09 21.92
N LYS A 2 34.69 -8.14 21.51
CA LYS A 2 35.45 -9.42 21.43
C LYS A 2 35.45 -10.23 22.74
N ILE A 3 35.70 -9.57 23.87
CA ILE A 3 35.67 -10.21 25.21
C ILE A 3 34.28 -10.77 25.53
N LEU A 4 33.22 -9.99 25.29
CA LEU A 4 31.84 -10.42 25.51
C LEU A 4 31.49 -11.65 24.66
N VAL A 5 31.86 -11.63 23.38
CA VAL A 5 31.68 -12.78 22.46
C VAL A 5 32.42 -14.02 22.96
N MET A 6 33.65 -13.86 23.47
CA MET A 6 34.39 -14.98 24.07
C MET A 6 33.67 -15.54 25.29
N LEU A 7 33.23 -14.68 26.21
CA LEU A 7 32.52 -15.11 27.42
C LEU A 7 31.22 -15.86 27.07
N VAL A 8 30.43 -15.33 26.14
CA VAL A 8 29.16 -16.00 25.74
C VAL A 8 29.42 -17.35 25.07
N ARG A 9 30.53 -17.49 24.32
CA ARG A 9 30.92 -18.79 23.72
C ARG A 9 31.44 -19.79 24.75
N GLU A 10 32.25 -19.34 25.71
CA GLU A 10 32.86 -20.20 26.72
C GLU A 10 31.84 -20.66 27.78
N PHE A 11 30.81 -19.86 28.03
CA PHE A 11 29.79 -20.11 29.04
C PHE A 11 28.38 -20.26 28.44
N SER A 12 28.27 -20.87 27.25
CA SER A 12 27.00 -21.02 26.52
C SER A 12 25.90 -21.71 27.34
N ASP A 13 26.29 -22.62 28.23
CA ASP A 13 25.37 -23.42 29.05
C ASP A 13 24.94 -22.69 30.35
N LEU A 14 25.40 -21.44 30.56
CA LEU A 14 25.18 -20.64 31.77
C LEU A 14 24.65 -19.23 31.44
N LEU A 15 23.98 -19.08 30.29
CA LEU A 15 23.56 -17.77 29.76
C LEU A 15 22.30 -17.19 30.42
N ASP A 16 21.66 -17.94 31.32
CA ASP A 16 20.29 -17.79 31.86
C ASP A 16 20.00 -16.49 32.66
N ARG A 17 20.93 -15.53 32.70
CA ARG A 17 20.83 -14.32 33.54
C ARG A 17 21.42 -13.05 32.93
N CYS A 18 21.92 -13.09 31.69
CA CYS A 18 22.58 -11.94 31.06
C CYS A 18 21.89 -11.44 29.79
N GLU A 19 20.80 -12.08 29.36
CA GLU A 19 20.07 -11.85 28.12
C GLU A 19 19.61 -10.40 28.00
N GLN A 20 18.93 -9.90 29.03
CA GLN A 20 18.41 -8.53 29.05
C GLN A 20 19.54 -7.49 29.03
N GLN A 21 20.65 -7.75 29.73
CA GLN A 21 21.80 -6.84 29.76
C GLN A 21 22.53 -6.82 28.41
N VAL A 22 22.68 -7.98 27.78
CA VAL A 22 23.27 -8.09 26.44
C VAL A 22 22.36 -7.42 25.42
N TYR A 23 21.05 -7.65 25.46
CA TYR A 23 20.06 -7.00 24.61
C TYR A 23 20.11 -5.46 24.74
N ASN A 24 20.06 -4.94 25.97
CA ASN A 24 20.12 -3.49 26.22
C ASN A 24 21.45 -2.88 25.75
N LEU A 25 22.57 -3.62 25.88
CA LEU A 25 23.87 -3.21 25.35
C LEU A 25 23.84 -3.12 23.83
N LEU A 26 23.28 -4.12 23.15
CA LEU A 26 23.15 -4.14 21.69
C LEU A 26 22.28 -2.97 21.19
N LEU A 27 21.13 -2.73 21.82
CA LEU A 27 20.28 -1.56 21.52
C LEU A 27 21.08 -0.26 21.61
N THR A 28 21.79 -0.07 22.72
CA THR A 28 22.57 1.15 22.96
C THR A 28 23.65 1.35 21.90
N LEU A 29 24.35 0.28 21.51
CA LEU A 29 25.42 0.36 20.52
C LEU A 29 24.89 0.65 19.12
N HIS A 30 23.81 -0.02 18.70
CA HIS A 30 23.19 0.22 17.38
C HIS A 30 22.53 1.61 17.30
N ARG A 31 21.99 2.14 18.40
CA ARG A 31 21.43 3.50 18.43
C ARG A 31 22.46 4.58 18.11
N LEU A 32 23.72 4.36 18.47
CA LEU A 32 24.80 5.32 18.28
C LEU A 32 25.38 5.30 16.85
N LEU A 33 24.90 4.40 15.98
CA LEU A 33 25.39 4.24 14.62
C LEU A 33 24.31 4.57 13.57
N PRO A 34 24.67 5.24 12.47
CA PRO A 34 23.74 5.47 11.37
C PRO A 34 23.25 4.14 10.78
N PRO A 35 22.02 4.10 10.23
CA PRO A 35 21.09 5.21 9.98
C PRO A 35 20.17 5.59 11.15
N SER A 36 20.44 5.15 12.38
CA SER A 36 19.69 5.61 13.57
C SER A 36 19.59 7.14 13.60
N LEU A 37 18.39 7.67 13.81
CA LEU A 37 18.14 9.11 13.90
C LEU A 37 18.85 9.76 15.10
N SER A 38 19.20 8.96 16.10
CA SER A 38 19.93 9.39 17.30
C SER A 38 21.46 9.30 17.14
N ALA A 39 21.96 8.85 15.98
CA ALA A 39 23.40 8.72 15.75
C ALA A 39 24.07 10.08 15.62
N GLN A 40 25.21 10.24 16.27
CA GLN A 40 26.07 11.41 16.10
C GLN A 40 26.93 11.29 14.85
N GLN A 41 27.46 12.42 14.35
CA GLN A 41 28.41 12.39 13.24
C GLN A 41 29.71 11.70 13.68
N ILE A 42 30.02 10.57 13.04
CA ILE A 42 31.25 9.81 13.23
C ILE A 42 32.04 9.87 11.91
N ASP A 43 33.36 10.01 12.01
CA ASP A 43 34.25 9.94 10.85
C ASP A 43 34.07 8.62 10.07
N GLN A 44 33.91 8.71 8.74
CA GLN A 44 33.53 7.56 7.89
C GLN A 44 34.49 6.38 8.02
N LYS A 45 35.79 6.66 8.20
CA LYS A 45 36.81 5.61 8.34
C LYS A 45 36.58 4.78 9.61
N ASN A 46 36.35 5.44 10.75
CA ASN A 46 36.08 4.77 12.02
C ASN A 46 34.69 4.10 12.03
N LEU A 47 33.72 4.70 11.35
CA LEU A 47 32.35 4.20 11.28
C LEU A 47 32.29 2.78 10.67
N SER A 48 32.94 2.56 9.53
CA SER A 48 32.93 1.26 8.84
C SER A 48 33.52 0.13 9.70
N GLU A 49 34.64 0.39 10.37
CA GLU A 49 35.30 -0.58 11.26
C GLU A 49 34.42 -0.90 12.50
N ILE A 50 33.80 0.12 13.10
CA ILE A 50 32.90 -0.05 14.25
C ILE A 50 31.65 -0.85 13.85
N GLN A 51 31.01 -0.50 12.73
CA GLN A 51 29.84 -1.21 12.21
C GLN A 51 30.14 -2.67 11.92
N GLN A 52 31.29 -2.96 11.29
CA GLN A 52 31.70 -4.34 11.00
C GLN A 52 31.93 -5.14 12.29
N HIS A 53 32.63 -4.57 13.27
CA HIS A 53 32.87 -5.24 14.55
C HIS A 53 31.60 -5.45 15.38
N LEU A 54 30.69 -4.47 15.40
CA LEU A 54 29.42 -4.59 16.09
C LEU A 54 28.53 -5.63 15.43
N THR A 55 28.43 -5.61 14.10
CA THR A 55 27.65 -6.57 13.31
C THR A 55 28.09 -8.00 13.58
N ASN A 56 29.40 -8.27 13.43
CA ASN A 56 29.95 -9.62 13.65
C ASN A 56 29.74 -10.10 15.09
N ALA A 57 29.84 -9.20 16.07
CA ALA A 57 29.60 -9.56 17.45
C ALA A 57 28.12 -9.81 17.73
N THR A 58 27.23 -9.00 17.15
CA THR A 58 25.77 -9.14 17.28
C THR A 58 25.32 -10.50 16.75
N ASP A 59 25.78 -10.91 15.57
CA ASP A 59 25.43 -12.22 14.99
C ASP A 59 25.84 -13.38 15.89
N VAL A 60 27.06 -13.33 16.45
CA VAL A 60 27.54 -14.40 17.34
C VAL A 60 26.77 -14.45 18.65
N LEU A 61 26.44 -13.30 19.23
CA LEU A 61 25.66 -13.21 20.45
C LEU A 61 24.25 -13.74 20.21
N ILE A 62 23.56 -13.26 19.17
CA ILE A 62 22.19 -13.68 18.85
C ILE A 62 22.13 -15.20 18.64
N LYS A 63 23.04 -15.78 17.85
CA LYS A 63 23.09 -17.24 17.64
C LYS A 63 23.15 -18.03 18.95
N ALA A 64 23.90 -17.55 19.94
CA ALA A 64 24.01 -18.21 21.24
C ALA A 64 22.71 -18.13 22.06
N PHE A 65 21.94 -17.05 21.91
CA PHE A 65 20.70 -16.82 22.66
C PHE A 65 19.43 -17.33 21.94
N LEU A 66 19.48 -17.74 20.67
CA LEU A 66 18.30 -18.24 19.95
C LEU A 66 17.53 -19.37 20.65
N PRO A 67 18.18 -20.34 21.34
CA PRO A 67 17.47 -21.38 22.08
C PRO A 67 16.94 -20.93 23.45
N ASN A 68 17.32 -19.75 23.93
CA ASN A 68 17.03 -19.28 25.28
C ASN A 68 15.63 -18.65 25.35
N LYS A 69 14.73 -19.26 26.16
CA LYS A 69 13.35 -18.79 26.33
C LYS A 69 13.23 -17.36 26.86
N VAL A 70 14.06 -16.96 27.83
CA VAL A 70 14.03 -15.62 28.44
C VAL A 70 14.42 -14.55 27.41
N PHE A 71 15.36 -14.88 26.51
CA PHE A 71 15.72 -14.01 25.41
C PHE A 71 14.57 -13.87 24.41
N ILE A 72 13.89 -14.96 24.06
CA ILE A 72 12.69 -14.93 23.21
C ILE A 72 11.63 -14.02 23.83
N GLU A 73 11.26 -14.25 25.09
CA GLU A 73 10.28 -13.45 25.83
C GLU A 73 10.69 -11.97 25.96
N THR A 74 11.99 -11.69 25.96
CA THR A 74 12.49 -10.31 25.98
C THR A 74 12.19 -9.55 24.70
N LEU A 75 12.22 -10.23 23.55
CA LEU A 75 11.95 -9.66 22.23
C LEU A 75 10.47 -9.75 21.86
N THR A 76 9.76 -10.79 22.29
CA THR A 76 8.42 -11.10 21.81
C THR A 76 7.31 -11.02 22.84
N GLY A 77 7.62 -10.80 24.12
CA GLY A 77 6.61 -10.64 25.17
C GLY A 77 5.70 -9.43 24.93
N ILE A 78 4.38 -9.62 25.03
CA ILE A 78 3.37 -8.60 24.66
C ILE A 78 3.58 -7.29 25.42
N GLU A 79 3.92 -7.35 26.71
CA GLU A 79 4.17 -6.17 27.55
C GLU A 79 5.42 -5.38 27.14
N LYS A 80 6.38 -6.04 26.48
CA LYS A 80 7.65 -5.42 26.05
C LYS A 80 7.56 -4.87 24.63
N VAL A 81 6.80 -5.53 23.75
CA VAL A 81 6.57 -5.09 22.37
C VAL A 81 5.78 -3.79 22.39
N GLY A 82 6.41 -2.70 21.98
CA GLY A 82 5.81 -1.36 22.05
C GLY A 82 6.32 -0.52 23.23
N ALA A 83 6.84 -1.13 24.30
CA ALA A 83 7.41 -0.41 25.45
C ALA A 83 8.84 0.13 25.21
N VAL A 84 9.49 -0.31 24.12
CA VAL A 84 10.78 0.23 23.67
C VAL A 84 10.65 1.73 23.40
N ARG A 85 11.68 2.51 23.74
CA ARG A 85 11.69 3.96 23.45
C ARG A 85 11.74 4.19 21.94
N ASP A 86 11.17 5.30 21.45
CA ASP A 86 11.16 5.57 20.01
C ASP A 86 12.57 5.58 19.40
N GLU A 87 13.55 6.14 20.12
CA GLU A 87 14.97 6.15 19.76
C GLU A 87 15.65 4.78 19.70
N ASP A 88 15.02 3.76 20.29
CA ASP A 88 15.51 2.38 20.32
C ASP A 88 14.75 1.48 19.31
N SER A 89 13.76 2.00 18.57
CA SER A 89 12.96 1.22 17.59
C SER A 89 13.81 0.69 16.43
N PHE A 90 14.66 1.52 15.82
CA PHE A 90 15.57 1.10 14.76
C PHE A 90 16.59 0.03 15.25
N PRO A 91 17.29 0.25 16.39
CA PRO A 91 18.15 -0.78 16.97
C PRO A 91 17.44 -2.10 17.26
N ASP A 92 16.21 -2.05 17.78
CA ASP A 92 15.40 -3.24 18.05
C ASP A 92 15.09 -4.00 16.76
N LEU A 93 14.63 -3.29 15.72
CA LEU A 93 14.39 -3.87 14.41
C LEU A 93 15.66 -4.52 13.85
N GLN A 94 16.82 -3.89 13.95
CA GLN A 94 18.09 -4.49 13.51
C GLN A 94 18.37 -5.82 14.22
N ILE A 95 18.15 -5.90 15.53
CA ILE A 95 18.33 -7.14 16.30
C ILE A 95 17.34 -8.20 15.82
N LEU A 96 16.06 -7.86 15.66
CA LEU A 96 15.03 -8.77 15.17
C LEU A 96 15.35 -9.31 13.76
N LEU A 97 15.82 -8.46 12.83
CA LEU A 97 16.23 -8.90 11.50
C LEU A 97 17.43 -9.87 11.55
N ARG A 98 18.36 -9.68 12.51
CA ARG A 98 19.44 -10.66 12.75
C ARG A 98 18.93 -11.94 13.38
N VAL A 99 17.89 -11.92 14.19
CA VAL A 99 17.22 -13.14 14.63
C VAL A 99 16.69 -13.89 13.40
N LEU A 100 15.96 -13.23 12.52
CA LEU A 100 15.42 -13.82 11.28
C LEU A 100 16.50 -14.44 10.38
N ASP A 101 17.70 -13.86 10.31
CA ASP A 101 18.82 -14.40 9.54
C ASP A 101 19.38 -15.71 10.08
N ASN A 102 19.37 -15.84 11.39
CA ASN A 102 20.06 -16.92 12.07
C ASN A 102 19.11 -18.09 12.37
N LEU A 103 17.80 -17.84 12.46
CA LEU A 103 16.78 -18.87 12.68
C LEU A 103 16.76 -20.01 11.63
N PRO A 104 16.90 -19.75 10.31
CA PRO A 104 16.92 -20.81 9.30
C PRO A 104 18.06 -21.83 9.47
N GLN A 105 19.12 -21.45 10.20
CA GLN A 105 20.26 -22.31 10.50
C GLN A 105 20.05 -23.16 11.76
N MET A 106 18.96 -22.94 12.50
CA MET A 106 18.62 -23.65 13.73
C MET A 106 17.69 -24.84 13.45
N GLU A 107 17.62 -25.77 14.41
CA GLU A 107 16.70 -26.91 14.37
C GLU A 107 15.22 -26.45 14.35
N ASP A 108 14.35 -27.21 13.70
CA ASP A 108 12.91 -26.90 13.57
C ASP A 108 12.24 -26.60 14.91
N ARG A 109 12.63 -27.31 15.99
CA ARG A 109 12.11 -27.07 17.34
C ARG A 109 12.43 -25.66 17.85
N ILE A 110 13.61 -25.14 17.52
CA ILE A 110 13.98 -23.77 17.87
C ILE A 110 13.19 -22.78 17.01
N GLN A 111 13.04 -23.02 15.72
CA GLN A 111 12.22 -22.16 14.87
C GLN A 111 10.77 -22.07 15.36
N GLN A 112 10.17 -23.19 15.77
CA GLN A 112 8.84 -23.23 16.40
C GLN A 112 8.75 -22.36 17.66
N LEU A 113 9.79 -22.33 18.51
CA LEU A 113 9.82 -21.45 19.69
C LEU A 113 9.69 -19.96 19.36
N TRP A 114 10.04 -19.53 18.15
CA TRP A 114 9.94 -18.13 17.72
C TRP A 114 8.66 -17.82 16.94
N VAL A 115 7.98 -18.84 16.41
CA VAL A 115 6.75 -18.68 15.63
C VAL A 115 5.50 -18.89 16.49
N ASP A 116 5.57 -19.76 17.50
CA ASP A 116 4.43 -20.10 18.34
C ASP A 116 4.26 -19.13 19.53
N HIS A 117 3.04 -18.59 19.67
CA HIS A 117 2.64 -17.70 20.77
C HIS A 117 2.73 -18.34 22.15
N CYS A 118 2.60 -19.67 22.23
CA CYS A 118 2.72 -20.43 23.47
C CYS A 118 3.00 -21.89 23.10
N LEU A 119 4.06 -22.49 23.65
CA LEU A 119 4.37 -23.91 23.45
C LEU A 119 4.09 -24.74 24.71
N TYR A 120 4.19 -24.11 25.87
CA TYR A 120 3.95 -24.74 27.16
C TYR A 120 3.01 -23.88 28.00
N PRO A 121 2.13 -24.49 28.82
CA PRO A 121 1.15 -23.75 29.64
C PRO A 121 1.77 -22.71 30.59
N GLU A 122 3.03 -22.91 30.98
CA GLU A 122 3.80 -21.99 31.82
C GLU A 122 4.47 -20.82 31.06
N ASP A 123 4.45 -20.83 29.73
CA ASP A 123 5.05 -19.76 28.93
C ASP A 123 4.22 -18.46 29.08
N LEU A 124 4.90 -17.31 29.13
CA LEU A 124 4.26 -16.00 29.12
C LEU A 124 3.60 -15.71 27.76
N GLU A 125 2.52 -14.93 27.77
CA GLU A 125 1.89 -14.47 26.53
C GLU A 125 2.87 -13.63 25.69
N ARG A 126 3.04 -14.02 24.44
CA ARG A 126 4.01 -13.44 23.52
C ARG A 126 3.52 -13.51 22.08
N LEU A 127 4.10 -12.67 21.24
CA LEU A 127 3.86 -12.65 19.80
C LEU A 127 4.85 -13.57 19.08
N SER A 128 4.56 -13.91 17.83
CA SER A 128 5.56 -14.49 16.94
C SER A 128 6.61 -13.45 16.56
N VAL A 129 7.82 -13.89 16.20
CA VAL A 129 8.89 -13.01 15.74
C VAL A 129 8.48 -12.20 14.50
N ILE A 130 7.60 -12.75 13.66
CA ILE A 130 7.10 -12.10 12.44
C ILE A 130 6.23 -10.91 12.83
N GLU A 131 5.27 -11.09 13.74
CA GLU A 131 4.41 -10.01 14.24
C GLU A 131 5.23 -8.89 14.90
N VAL A 132 6.25 -9.25 15.69
CA VAL A 132 7.12 -8.25 16.33
C VAL A 132 7.86 -7.44 15.28
N VAL A 133 8.41 -8.08 14.23
CA VAL A 133 9.08 -7.37 13.13
C VAL A 133 8.15 -6.37 12.46
N PHE A 134 6.91 -6.75 12.16
CA PHE A 134 5.93 -5.81 11.59
C PHE A 134 5.59 -4.66 12.56
N ARG A 135 5.36 -4.95 13.85
CA ARG A 135 5.09 -3.91 14.84
C ARG A 135 6.26 -2.93 15.00
N THR A 136 7.50 -3.42 14.98
CA THR A 136 8.69 -2.55 15.06
C THR A 136 8.95 -1.82 13.74
N THR A 137 8.58 -2.40 12.60
CA THR A 137 8.62 -1.75 11.26
C THR A 137 7.77 -0.48 11.25
N ALA A 138 6.54 -0.53 11.76
CA ALA A 138 5.65 0.64 11.84
C ALA A 138 6.27 1.82 12.63
N ARG A 139 7.17 1.52 13.58
CA ARG A 139 7.86 2.52 14.42
C ARG A 139 9.12 3.10 13.78
N CYS A 140 9.59 2.54 12.67
CA CYS A 140 10.80 2.95 11.97
C CYS A 140 10.49 3.64 10.64
N SER A 141 9.32 4.30 10.53
CA SER A 141 8.79 4.81 9.26
C SER A 141 9.70 5.81 8.55
N VAL A 142 10.48 6.59 9.31
CA VAL A 142 11.46 7.54 8.76
C VAL A 142 12.71 6.79 8.29
N GLU A 143 13.20 5.86 9.11
CA GLU A 143 14.40 5.07 8.81
C GLU A 143 14.22 4.12 7.64
N MET A 144 12.98 3.71 7.30
CA MET A 144 12.68 2.79 6.19
C MET A 144 13.27 3.25 4.86
N GLY A 145 13.26 4.56 4.58
CA GLY A 145 13.82 5.15 3.37
C GLY A 145 15.31 5.46 3.44
N LEU A 146 15.97 5.28 4.60
CA LEU A 146 17.39 5.60 4.77
C LEU A 146 18.31 4.47 4.28
N PRO A 147 19.48 4.80 3.71
CA PRO A 147 20.43 3.80 3.25
C PRO A 147 21.14 3.10 4.40
N LEU A 148 21.20 1.77 4.30
CA LEU A 148 22.08 0.86 5.02
C LEU A 148 23.26 0.46 4.12
N TYR A 149 24.46 0.49 4.68
CA TYR A 149 25.67 0.04 4.00
C TYR A 149 26.02 -1.36 4.48
N ILE A 150 25.89 -2.35 3.58
CA ILE A 150 26.24 -3.73 3.89
C ILE A 150 27.57 -4.07 3.23
N THR A 151 28.48 -4.62 4.04
CA THR A 151 29.72 -5.22 3.55
C THR A 151 29.46 -6.69 3.27
N ASP A 152 29.28 -7.08 2.01
CA ASP A 152 29.16 -8.49 1.62
C ASP A 152 30.55 -9.06 1.28
N PRO A 153 31.11 -9.97 2.09
CA PRO A 153 32.41 -10.57 1.83
C PRO A 153 32.42 -11.58 0.66
N SER A 154 31.26 -12.00 0.16
CA SER A 154 31.13 -12.99 -0.93
C SER A 154 31.25 -12.39 -2.33
N LEU A 155 31.13 -11.06 -2.46
CA LEU A 155 31.34 -10.33 -3.71
C LEU A 155 32.81 -9.91 -3.81
N THR A 156 33.57 -10.56 -4.70
CA THR A 156 34.95 -10.16 -4.99
C THR A 156 34.99 -8.79 -5.65
N GLY A 157 35.32 -7.75 -4.87
CA GLY A 157 35.43 -6.36 -5.32
C GLY A 157 34.92 -5.42 -4.22
N LYS A 158 35.57 -4.26 -4.04
CA LYS A 158 35.12 -3.24 -3.08
C LYS A 158 33.82 -2.58 -3.56
N HIS A 159 32.70 -3.26 -3.43
CA HIS A 159 31.38 -2.67 -3.65
C HIS A 159 30.60 -2.78 -2.34
N GLU A 160 30.67 -1.72 -1.53
CA GLU A 160 29.64 -1.47 -0.53
C GLU A 160 28.31 -1.33 -1.28
N LYS A 161 27.40 -2.27 -1.08
CA LYS A 161 26.04 -2.15 -1.62
C LYS A 161 25.23 -1.33 -0.63
N SER A 162 24.78 -0.15 -1.05
CA SER A 162 23.75 0.58 -0.32
C SER A 162 22.39 -0.04 -0.63
N MET A 163 21.64 -0.39 0.41
CA MET A 163 20.23 -0.76 0.30
C MET A 163 19.44 -0.04 1.37
N THR A 164 18.17 0.24 1.16
CA THR A 164 17.32 0.88 2.17
C THR A 164 17.05 -0.07 3.35
N LEU A 165 16.64 0.48 4.50
CA LEU A 165 16.14 -0.35 5.60
C LEU A 165 14.94 -1.19 5.18
N TYR A 166 14.05 -0.63 4.36
CA TYR A 166 12.92 -1.36 3.79
C TYR A 166 13.36 -2.61 3.00
N GLU A 167 14.28 -2.46 2.04
CA GLU A 167 14.79 -3.58 1.25
C GLU A 167 15.45 -4.64 2.14
N ASN A 168 16.13 -4.21 3.21
CA ASN A 168 16.77 -5.13 4.16
C ASN A 168 15.70 -5.88 4.96
N CYS A 169 14.65 -5.21 5.44
CA CYS A 169 13.52 -5.88 6.09
C CYS A 169 12.90 -6.92 5.16
N CYS A 170 12.54 -6.52 3.93
CA CYS A 170 11.94 -7.39 2.94
C CYS A 170 12.81 -8.63 2.67
N THR A 171 14.12 -8.44 2.45
CA THR A 171 15.05 -9.55 2.16
C THR A 171 15.11 -10.56 3.29
N ARG A 172 15.19 -10.08 4.54
CA ARG A 172 15.39 -10.91 5.73
C ARG A 172 14.11 -11.67 6.11
N VAL A 173 12.96 -10.98 6.03
CA VAL A 173 11.64 -11.61 6.22
C VAL A 173 11.39 -12.66 5.14
N CYS A 174 11.64 -12.34 3.86
CA CYS A 174 11.52 -13.31 2.77
C CYS A 174 12.44 -14.53 2.97
N GLY A 175 13.70 -14.29 3.35
CA GLY A 175 14.67 -15.36 3.61
C GLY A 175 14.23 -16.30 4.73
N PHE A 176 13.69 -15.76 5.83
CA PHE A 176 13.15 -16.56 6.92
C PHE A 176 11.90 -17.33 6.50
N LEU A 177 10.89 -16.66 5.94
CA LEU A 177 9.63 -17.31 5.55
C LEU A 177 9.82 -18.36 4.45
N GLY A 178 10.74 -18.12 3.51
CA GLY A 178 11.12 -19.09 2.47
C GLY A 178 11.83 -20.34 3.04
N SER A 179 12.32 -20.28 4.28
CA SER A 179 12.92 -21.40 4.99
C SER A 179 11.93 -22.17 5.88
N LEU A 180 10.76 -21.61 6.16
CA LEU A 180 9.77 -22.23 7.03
C LEU A 180 9.24 -23.54 6.45
N THR A 181 8.96 -24.50 7.33
CA THR A 181 8.25 -25.71 6.94
C THR A 181 6.78 -25.41 6.61
N THR A 182 6.15 -26.24 5.79
CA THR A 182 4.75 -26.09 5.39
C THR A 182 3.77 -26.04 6.56
N LYS A 183 4.14 -26.61 7.72
CA LYS A 183 3.33 -26.59 8.95
C LYS A 183 3.22 -25.21 9.60
N LEU A 184 4.17 -24.32 9.33
CA LEU A 184 4.23 -22.97 9.91
C LEU A 184 3.79 -21.89 8.92
N PHE A 185 3.51 -22.29 7.68
CA PHE A 185 3.19 -21.36 6.60
C PHE A 185 1.87 -20.64 6.82
N ASN A 186 0.84 -21.33 7.33
CA ASN A 186 -0.46 -20.75 7.65
C ASN A 186 -0.36 -19.59 8.64
N LYS A 187 0.53 -19.69 9.65
CA LYS A 187 0.78 -18.61 10.60
C LYS A 187 1.42 -17.40 9.93
N ALA A 188 2.31 -17.63 8.96
CA ALA A 188 2.87 -16.54 8.17
C ALA A 188 1.81 -15.86 7.29
N GLU A 189 0.92 -16.62 6.65
CA GLU A 189 -0.18 -16.07 5.85
C GLU A 189 -1.12 -15.19 6.68
N GLU A 190 -1.44 -15.62 7.89
CA GLU A 190 -2.26 -14.86 8.85
C GLU A 190 -1.63 -13.49 9.17
N VAL A 191 -0.37 -13.50 9.61
CA VAL A 191 0.34 -12.25 9.96
C VAL A 191 0.49 -11.34 8.74
N LEU A 192 0.73 -11.89 7.55
CA LEU A 192 0.78 -11.08 6.34
C LEU A 192 -0.58 -10.46 6.01
N LEU A 193 -1.67 -11.20 6.16
CA LEU A 193 -3.02 -10.69 5.86
C LEU A 193 -3.42 -9.57 6.82
N GLU A 194 -3.14 -9.73 8.11
CA GLU A 194 -3.33 -8.67 9.11
C GLU A 194 -2.57 -7.39 8.72
N ASN A 195 -1.33 -7.54 8.26
CA ASN A 195 -0.49 -6.39 7.90
C ASN A 195 -0.89 -5.75 6.57
N ILE A 196 -1.41 -6.51 5.61
CA ILE A 196 -2.03 -5.97 4.38
C ILE A 196 -3.23 -5.09 4.72
N LEU A 197 -4.07 -5.57 5.65
CA LEU A 197 -5.26 -4.85 6.11
C LEU A 197 -4.94 -3.73 7.11
N SER A 198 -3.69 -3.64 7.57
CA SER A 198 -3.27 -2.59 8.50
C SER A 198 -3.31 -1.20 7.86
N HIS A 199 -3.42 -0.17 8.72
CA HIS A 199 -3.35 1.22 8.29
C HIS A 199 -1.91 1.72 8.08
N ASP A 200 -0.90 0.96 8.49
CA ASP A 200 0.50 1.36 8.33
C ASP A 200 1.00 1.05 6.92
N LEU A 201 1.45 2.07 6.21
CA LEU A 201 1.92 1.95 4.82
C LEU A 201 3.10 0.99 4.69
N TRP A 202 4.09 1.07 5.59
CA TRP A 202 5.30 0.26 5.51
C TRP A 202 5.01 -1.20 5.80
N CYS A 203 4.18 -1.49 6.80
CA CYS A 203 3.73 -2.84 7.07
C CYS A 203 2.93 -3.43 5.91
N ARG A 204 2.02 -2.66 5.31
CA ARG A 204 1.25 -3.10 4.15
C ARG A 204 2.16 -3.42 2.96
N LEU A 205 3.05 -2.49 2.59
CA LEU A 205 3.98 -2.68 1.48
C LEU A 205 4.90 -3.89 1.71
N LEU A 206 5.46 -4.00 2.92
CA LEU A 206 6.32 -5.12 3.31
C LEU A 206 5.55 -6.45 3.21
N ALA A 207 4.30 -6.49 3.69
CA ALA A 207 3.48 -7.70 3.63
C ALA A 207 3.13 -8.08 2.18
N GLU A 208 2.77 -7.13 1.33
CA GLU A 208 2.51 -7.39 -0.09
C GLU A 208 3.76 -7.91 -0.83
N ASP A 209 4.92 -7.29 -0.60
CA ASP A 209 6.19 -7.68 -1.23
C ASP A 209 6.64 -9.07 -0.79
N VAL A 210 6.53 -9.36 0.51
CA VAL A 210 6.83 -10.67 1.07
C VAL A 210 5.87 -11.73 0.53
N TRP A 211 4.57 -11.44 0.44
CA TRP A 211 3.61 -12.38 -0.13
C TRP A 211 3.89 -12.66 -1.62
N CYS A 212 4.22 -11.60 -2.38
CA CYS A 212 4.65 -11.73 -3.78
C CYS A 212 5.90 -12.61 -3.91
N PHE A 213 6.88 -12.46 -3.02
CA PHE A 213 8.05 -13.33 -2.97
C PHE A 213 7.65 -14.79 -2.71
N LEU A 214 6.80 -15.05 -1.72
CA LEU A 214 6.39 -16.41 -1.34
C LEU A 214 5.70 -17.15 -2.47
N VAL A 215 4.78 -16.51 -3.20
CA VAL A 215 4.11 -17.16 -4.35
C VAL A 215 5.04 -17.39 -5.54
N ARG A 216 6.05 -16.51 -5.73
CA ARG A 216 7.07 -16.68 -6.78
C ARG A 216 8.07 -17.77 -6.43
N TYR A 217 8.39 -17.89 -5.15
CA TYR A 217 9.26 -18.92 -4.60
C TYR A 217 8.56 -20.29 -4.56
N GLY A 218 7.24 -20.32 -4.38
CA GLY A 218 6.42 -21.54 -4.37
C GLY A 218 6.00 -22.08 -5.74
N SER A 219 5.05 -23.02 -5.72
CA SER A 219 4.51 -23.67 -6.93
C SER A 219 3.58 -22.74 -7.73
N ALA A 220 3.36 -23.06 -9.02
CA ALA A 220 2.38 -22.35 -9.83
C ALA A 220 0.95 -22.53 -9.32
N ASP A 221 0.66 -23.70 -8.74
CA ASP A 221 -0.61 -23.99 -8.08
C ASP A 221 -0.82 -23.11 -6.84
N LEU A 222 0.21 -22.93 -6.00
CA LEU A 222 0.12 -22.04 -4.83
C LEU A 222 -0.27 -20.62 -5.25
N CYS A 223 0.37 -20.09 -6.29
CA CYS A 223 0.02 -18.75 -6.78
C CYS A 223 -1.44 -18.66 -7.26
N ARG A 224 -1.94 -19.67 -7.98
CA ARG A 224 -3.34 -19.75 -8.43
C ARG A 224 -4.30 -19.80 -7.25
N ASP A 225 -4.01 -20.66 -6.28
CA ASP A 225 -4.87 -20.87 -5.12
C ASP A 225 -4.93 -19.60 -4.25
N GLN A 226 -3.80 -18.89 -4.09
CA GLN A 226 -3.72 -17.62 -3.38
C GLN A 226 -4.49 -16.49 -4.09
N VAL A 227 -4.40 -16.38 -5.42
CA VAL A 227 -5.20 -15.40 -6.18
C VAL A 227 -6.70 -15.68 -6.04
N ASN A 228 -7.12 -16.94 -6.19
CA ASN A 228 -8.52 -17.32 -6.04
C ASN A 228 -9.03 -17.04 -4.62
N PHE A 229 -8.21 -17.31 -3.60
CA PHE A 229 -8.52 -17.00 -2.21
C PHE A 229 -8.77 -15.50 -2.01
N LEU A 230 -7.88 -14.63 -2.48
CA LEU A 230 -8.03 -13.17 -2.32
C LEU A 230 -9.24 -12.62 -3.08
N VAL A 231 -9.51 -13.13 -4.28
CA VAL A 231 -10.71 -12.75 -5.05
C VAL A 231 -11.98 -13.13 -4.30
N GLU A 232 -12.04 -14.34 -3.76
CA GLU A 232 -13.20 -14.79 -2.99
C GLU A 232 -13.37 -14.00 -1.69
N LEU A 233 -12.27 -13.70 -0.99
CA LEU A 233 -12.28 -12.84 0.19
C LEU A 233 -12.85 -11.45 -0.12
N MET A 234 -12.46 -10.85 -1.24
CA MET A 234 -13.02 -9.56 -1.69
C MET A 234 -14.51 -9.66 -2.03
N LYS A 235 -14.97 -10.76 -2.66
CA LYS A 235 -16.39 -10.99 -2.97
C LYS A 235 -17.25 -11.10 -1.71
N GLN A 236 -16.70 -11.67 -0.65
CA GLN A 236 -17.39 -11.84 0.63
C GLN A 236 -17.28 -10.62 1.54
N SER A 237 -16.41 -9.66 1.21
CA SER A 237 -16.20 -8.43 1.99
C SER A 237 -17.35 -7.42 1.78
N PRO A 238 -17.80 -6.70 2.83
CA PRO A 238 -18.88 -5.73 2.67
C PRO A 238 -18.54 -4.57 1.70
N PRO A 239 -19.52 -4.04 0.94
CA PRO A 239 -19.32 -2.94 -0.01
C PRO A 239 -18.80 -1.64 0.63
N ALA A 240 -19.05 -1.43 1.93
CA ALA A 240 -18.59 -0.27 2.68
C ALA A 240 -17.06 -0.17 2.81
N PHE A 241 -16.32 -1.25 2.53
CA PHE A 241 -14.85 -1.29 2.57
C PHE A 241 -14.19 -0.90 1.23
N GLN A 242 -14.89 -0.21 0.32
CA GLN A 242 -14.40 0.07 -1.04
C GLN A 242 -13.84 1.50 -1.26
N PRO A 243 -12.65 1.84 -0.72
CA PRO A 243 -11.55 2.40 -1.51
C PRO A 243 -10.87 1.27 -2.33
N PRO A 244 -9.83 1.51 -3.15
CA PRO A 244 -9.01 0.41 -3.64
C PRO A 244 -8.47 -0.35 -2.43
N SER A 245 -9.00 -1.55 -2.21
CA SER A 245 -8.62 -2.37 -1.07
C SER A 245 -7.15 -2.78 -1.24
N PRO A 246 -6.32 -2.77 -0.19
CA PRO A 246 -5.00 -3.40 -0.20
C PRO A 246 -5.02 -4.83 -0.77
N LEU A 247 -6.14 -5.54 -0.61
CA LEU A 247 -6.36 -6.86 -1.21
C LEU A 247 -6.37 -6.82 -2.74
N LEU A 248 -6.95 -5.79 -3.35
CA LEU A 248 -6.97 -5.62 -4.81
C LEU A 248 -5.56 -5.36 -5.33
N SER A 249 -4.80 -4.48 -4.66
CA SER A 249 -3.39 -4.21 -4.99
C SER A 249 -2.57 -5.51 -5.02
N LEU A 250 -2.62 -6.27 -3.92
CA LEU A 250 -1.94 -7.56 -3.84
C LEU A 250 -2.42 -8.52 -4.94
N THR A 251 -3.74 -8.68 -5.11
CA THR A 251 -4.32 -9.59 -6.09
C THR A 251 -3.81 -9.29 -7.50
N VAL A 252 -3.82 -8.02 -7.90
CA VAL A 252 -3.31 -7.57 -9.21
C VAL A 252 -1.82 -7.93 -9.37
N ARG A 253 -1.01 -7.73 -8.33
CA ARG A 253 0.42 -8.08 -8.33
C ARG A 253 0.65 -9.60 -8.43
N LEU A 254 -0.14 -10.41 -7.74
CA LEU A 254 -0.04 -11.88 -7.80
C LEU A 254 -0.53 -12.44 -9.14
N ILE A 255 -1.51 -11.81 -9.81
CA ILE A 255 -1.94 -12.20 -11.16
C ILE A 255 -0.78 -12.14 -12.15
N LYS A 256 0.14 -11.15 -12.01
CA LYS A 256 1.37 -11.07 -12.81
C LYS A 256 2.31 -12.28 -12.62
N CYS A 257 2.15 -13.02 -11.53
CA CYS A 257 2.98 -14.17 -11.17
C CYS A 257 2.35 -15.52 -11.59
N LEU A 258 1.11 -15.51 -12.06
CA LEU A 258 0.41 -16.69 -12.55
C LEU A 258 1.07 -17.25 -13.82
N ALA A 259 0.96 -18.56 -14.01
CA ALA A 259 1.27 -19.19 -15.29
C ALA A 259 0.22 -18.75 -16.34
N PRO A 260 0.58 -18.68 -17.64
CA PRO A 260 -0.36 -18.24 -18.69
C PRO A 260 -1.66 -19.05 -18.75
N GLU A 261 -1.60 -20.36 -18.49
CA GLU A 261 -2.77 -21.23 -18.39
C GLU A 261 -3.70 -20.85 -17.24
N HIS A 262 -3.16 -20.55 -16.06
CA HIS A 262 -3.94 -20.09 -14.91
C HIS A 262 -4.50 -18.67 -15.13
N GLN A 263 -3.81 -17.82 -15.89
CA GLN A 263 -4.34 -16.52 -16.30
C GLN A 263 -5.58 -16.68 -17.19
N ALA A 264 -5.53 -17.59 -18.17
CA ALA A 264 -6.67 -17.88 -19.06
C ALA A 264 -7.87 -18.45 -18.27
N GLU A 265 -7.62 -19.40 -17.37
CA GLU A 265 -8.65 -19.97 -16.48
C GLU A 265 -9.30 -18.89 -15.59
N LEU A 266 -8.49 -18.01 -15.01
CA LEU A 266 -8.98 -16.90 -14.18
C LEU A 266 -9.86 -15.96 -15.00
N THR A 267 -9.39 -15.52 -16.18
CA THR A 267 -10.18 -14.64 -17.06
C THR A 267 -11.51 -15.27 -17.45
N GLN A 268 -11.52 -16.58 -17.76
CA GLN A 268 -12.76 -17.29 -18.07
C GLN A 268 -13.70 -17.35 -16.86
N SER A 269 -13.17 -17.65 -15.66
CA SER A 269 -13.96 -17.75 -14.44
C SER A 269 -14.54 -16.40 -14.00
N LEU A 270 -13.75 -15.33 -14.07
CA LEU A 270 -14.18 -14.00 -13.66
C LEU A 270 -15.09 -13.35 -14.71
N GLY A 271 -14.81 -13.57 -16.00
CA GLY A 271 -15.63 -13.03 -17.10
C GLY A 271 -17.00 -13.68 -17.22
N ALA A 272 -17.18 -14.90 -16.69
CA ALA A 272 -18.48 -15.56 -16.61
C ALA A 272 -19.30 -15.14 -15.37
N SER A 273 -18.71 -14.35 -14.47
CA SER A 273 -19.35 -13.92 -13.22
C SER A 273 -19.94 -12.52 -13.39
N ASP A 274 -21.21 -12.36 -13.04
CA ASP A 274 -21.90 -11.06 -13.10
C ASP A 274 -21.61 -10.16 -11.87
N ASP A 275 -20.62 -10.51 -11.05
CA ASP A 275 -20.33 -9.79 -9.81
C ASP A 275 -19.38 -8.59 -10.01
N PRO A 276 -19.62 -7.48 -9.29
CA PRO A 276 -18.79 -6.29 -9.28
C PRO A 276 -17.28 -6.49 -9.08
N VAL A 277 -16.91 -7.41 -8.18
CA VAL A 277 -15.52 -7.61 -7.77
C VAL A 277 -14.74 -8.25 -8.92
N SER A 278 -15.32 -9.23 -9.59
CA SER A 278 -14.74 -9.87 -10.77
C SER A 278 -14.43 -8.84 -11.87
N LEU A 279 -15.38 -7.95 -12.17
CA LEU A 279 -15.20 -6.90 -13.16
C LEU A 279 -14.04 -5.96 -12.79
N ARG A 280 -13.97 -5.57 -11.52
CA ARG A 280 -12.93 -4.66 -11.00
C ARG A 280 -11.54 -5.30 -11.00
N VAL A 281 -11.44 -6.57 -10.62
CA VAL A 281 -10.19 -7.33 -10.69
C VAL A 281 -9.71 -7.40 -12.13
N LEU A 282 -10.59 -7.73 -13.08
CA LEU A 282 -10.27 -7.80 -14.50
C LEU A 282 -9.81 -6.47 -15.08
N ALA A 283 -10.51 -5.36 -14.76
CA ALA A 283 -10.11 -4.01 -15.17
C ALA A 283 -8.71 -3.65 -14.67
N SER A 284 -8.40 -4.02 -13.43
CA SER A 284 -7.16 -3.64 -12.75
C SER A 284 -5.94 -4.48 -13.14
N CYS A 285 -6.12 -5.69 -13.69
CA CYS A 285 -5.01 -6.60 -13.98
C CYS A 285 -4.61 -6.71 -15.45
N VAL A 286 -5.14 -5.85 -16.34
CA VAL A 286 -4.86 -5.90 -17.79
C VAL A 286 -3.35 -5.91 -18.11
N GLN A 287 -2.54 -5.06 -17.47
CA GLN A 287 -1.07 -5.08 -17.66
C GLN A 287 -0.37 -6.35 -17.15
N GLY A 288 -1.06 -7.13 -16.32
CA GLY A 288 -0.51 -8.32 -15.69
C GLY A 288 -0.60 -9.59 -16.54
N PHE A 289 -1.40 -9.57 -17.60
CA PHE A 289 -1.56 -10.72 -18.48
C PHE A 289 -0.38 -10.85 -19.44
N SER A 290 0.11 -12.08 -19.60
CA SER A 290 1.24 -12.38 -20.47
C SER A 290 0.84 -12.53 -21.94
N ASP A 291 -0.42 -12.89 -22.22
CA ASP A 291 -0.95 -13.08 -23.57
C ASP A 291 -1.71 -11.82 -24.05
N PRO A 292 -1.27 -11.15 -25.13
CA PRO A 292 -1.99 -10.01 -25.70
C PRO A 292 -3.43 -10.32 -26.12
N GLY A 293 -3.71 -11.57 -26.50
CA GLY A 293 -5.07 -12.01 -26.86
C GLY A 293 -6.02 -11.94 -25.65
N LEU A 294 -5.60 -12.49 -24.51
CA LEU A 294 -6.30 -12.35 -23.24
C LEU A 294 -6.47 -10.87 -22.83
N CYS A 295 -5.41 -10.07 -22.91
CA CYS A 295 -5.50 -8.63 -22.60
C CYS A 295 -6.62 -7.96 -23.40
N GLN A 296 -6.62 -8.15 -24.72
CA GLN A 296 -7.59 -7.53 -25.61
C GLN A 296 -9.01 -8.04 -25.35
N GLY A 297 -9.17 -9.33 -25.03
CA GLY A 297 -10.46 -9.91 -24.65
C GLY A 297 -11.02 -9.29 -23.36
N VAL A 298 -10.16 -9.06 -22.36
CA VAL A 298 -10.54 -8.39 -21.10
C VAL A 298 -10.90 -6.93 -21.34
N ILE A 299 -10.07 -6.18 -22.07
CA ILE A 299 -10.34 -4.78 -22.42
C ILE A 299 -11.71 -4.65 -23.09
N HIS A 300 -11.98 -5.48 -24.09
CA HIS A 300 -13.26 -5.49 -24.80
C HIS A 300 -14.43 -5.79 -23.84
N SER A 301 -14.34 -6.87 -23.07
CA SER A 301 -15.43 -7.31 -22.19
C SER A 301 -15.74 -6.28 -21.09
N VAL A 302 -14.70 -5.77 -20.41
CA VAL A 302 -14.85 -4.77 -19.35
C VAL A 302 -15.44 -3.48 -19.91
N SER A 303 -14.91 -2.97 -21.03
CA SER A 303 -15.38 -1.71 -21.61
C SER A 303 -16.83 -1.78 -22.12
N GLU A 304 -17.24 -2.90 -22.73
CA GLU A 304 -18.63 -3.14 -23.16
C GLU A 304 -19.59 -3.18 -21.96
N ILE A 305 -19.27 -3.99 -20.93
CA ILE A 305 -20.09 -4.12 -19.72
C ILE A 305 -20.24 -2.77 -19.02
N CYS A 306 -19.13 -2.05 -18.81
CA CYS A 306 -19.16 -0.72 -18.21
C CYS A 306 -19.93 0.29 -19.08
N SER A 307 -19.78 0.26 -20.40
CA SER A 307 -20.51 1.16 -21.29
C SER A 307 -22.02 0.93 -21.22
N TRP A 308 -22.44 -0.33 -21.16
CA TRP A 308 -23.84 -0.70 -20.98
C TRP A 308 -24.39 -0.27 -19.62
N LEU A 309 -23.69 -0.60 -18.52
CA LEU A 309 -24.07 -0.21 -17.15
C LEU A 309 -24.20 1.30 -17.00
N LEU A 310 -23.24 2.05 -17.54
CA LEU A 310 -23.25 3.52 -17.48
C LEU A 310 -24.46 4.09 -18.21
N ARG A 311 -24.83 3.53 -19.38
CA ARG A 311 -26.04 3.95 -20.11
C ARG A 311 -27.31 3.63 -19.35
N GLU A 312 -27.39 2.45 -18.73
CA GLU A 312 -28.55 2.05 -17.93
C GLU A 312 -28.77 3.04 -16.78
N ILE A 313 -27.74 3.28 -15.96
CA ILE A 313 -27.80 4.17 -14.80
C ILE A 313 -28.11 5.62 -15.19
N THR A 314 -27.63 6.09 -16.33
CA THR A 314 -27.84 7.50 -16.75
C THR A 314 -29.18 7.79 -17.38
N THR A 315 -30.03 6.77 -17.57
CA THR A 315 -31.40 6.95 -18.08
C THR A 315 -32.43 7.22 -16.98
N THR A 316 -32.07 7.03 -15.71
CA THR A 316 -32.94 7.29 -14.56
C THR A 316 -32.95 8.78 -14.19
N GLU A 317 -34.13 9.32 -13.85
CA GLU A 317 -34.30 10.74 -13.47
C GLU A 317 -33.76 11.06 -12.06
N GLU A 318 -33.84 10.09 -11.14
CA GLU A 318 -33.36 10.19 -9.77
C GLU A 318 -32.47 8.98 -9.45
N TYR A 319 -31.33 9.22 -8.78
CA TYR A 319 -30.40 8.16 -8.40
C TYR A 319 -30.76 7.60 -7.03
N THR A 320 -31.01 6.29 -6.95
CA THR A 320 -31.05 5.59 -5.67
C THR A 320 -29.64 5.39 -5.12
N GLN A 321 -29.53 5.03 -3.83
CA GLN A 321 -28.24 4.67 -3.24
C GLN A 321 -27.59 3.48 -3.96
N GLU A 322 -28.39 2.51 -4.42
CA GLU A 322 -27.91 1.35 -5.19
C GLU A 322 -27.35 1.79 -6.55
N ASP A 323 -28.01 2.72 -7.24
CA ASP A 323 -27.53 3.27 -8.51
C ASP A 323 -26.19 4.00 -8.35
N LEU A 324 -26.03 4.77 -7.26
CA LEU A 324 -24.77 5.43 -6.94
C LEU A 324 -23.65 4.41 -6.65
N HIS A 325 -23.93 3.31 -5.95
CA HIS A 325 -22.93 2.25 -5.74
C HIS A 325 -22.51 1.60 -7.06
N ARG A 326 -23.47 1.27 -7.92
CA ARG A 326 -23.19 0.72 -9.26
C ARG A 326 -22.41 1.71 -10.12
N LEU A 327 -22.70 3.01 -9.99
CA LEU A 327 -21.99 4.07 -10.69
C LEU A 327 -20.54 4.20 -10.22
N VAL A 328 -20.27 4.23 -8.90
CA VAL A 328 -18.90 4.25 -8.36
C VAL A 328 -18.08 3.08 -8.90
N LEU A 329 -18.66 1.88 -8.87
CA LEU A 329 -18.00 0.68 -9.36
C LEU A 329 -17.65 0.80 -10.85
N CYS A 330 -18.64 1.18 -11.66
CA CYS A 330 -18.49 1.31 -13.10
C CYS A 330 -17.42 2.36 -13.45
N LEU A 331 -17.48 3.54 -12.82
CA LEU A 331 -16.49 4.59 -13.01
C LEU A 331 -15.11 4.15 -12.54
N SER A 332 -15.01 3.42 -11.42
CA SER A 332 -13.74 2.88 -10.94
C SER A 332 -13.13 1.94 -11.98
N CYS A 333 -13.88 0.95 -12.48
CA CYS A 333 -13.41 0.01 -13.50
C CYS A 333 -12.92 0.73 -14.76
N LEU A 334 -13.64 1.77 -15.20
CA LEU A 334 -13.24 2.56 -16.36
C LEU A 334 -11.99 3.41 -16.09
N CYS A 335 -11.85 4.02 -14.91
CA CYS A 335 -10.64 4.73 -14.51
C CYS A 335 -9.44 3.79 -14.46
N GLU A 336 -9.61 2.61 -13.84
CA GLU A 336 -8.57 1.59 -13.72
C GLU A 336 -8.16 1.08 -15.10
N LEU A 337 -9.13 0.85 -16.01
CA LEU A 337 -8.85 0.44 -17.37
C LEU A 337 -8.15 1.54 -18.17
N LEU A 338 -8.74 2.73 -18.30
CA LEU A 338 -8.23 3.81 -19.17
C LEU A 338 -6.96 4.47 -18.63
N GLY A 339 -6.75 4.49 -17.32
CA GLY A 339 -5.52 5.00 -16.71
C GLY A 339 -4.27 4.21 -17.12
N GLN A 340 -4.44 2.98 -17.58
CA GLN A 340 -3.32 2.16 -18.06
C GLN A 340 -2.85 2.57 -19.48
N ASN A 341 -3.58 3.45 -20.19
CA ASN A 341 -3.29 3.79 -21.59
C ASN A 341 -1.92 4.46 -21.79
N ASP A 342 -1.43 5.19 -20.79
CA ASP A 342 -0.10 5.83 -20.83
C ASP A 342 1.05 4.80 -20.79
N THR A 343 0.79 3.61 -20.27
CA THR A 343 1.78 2.52 -20.15
C THR A 343 1.66 1.48 -21.24
N ILE A 344 0.44 1.18 -21.69
CA ILE A 344 0.13 0.20 -22.73
C ILE A 344 -0.94 0.81 -23.62
N PRO A 345 -0.71 0.95 -24.95
CA PRO A 345 -1.74 1.43 -25.86
C PRO A 345 -2.97 0.52 -25.83
N LEU A 346 -4.06 0.99 -25.23
CA LEU A 346 -5.29 0.22 -25.13
C LEU A 346 -6.08 0.36 -26.43
N ALA A 347 -6.39 -0.76 -27.07
CA ALA A 347 -7.25 -0.78 -28.25
C ALA A 347 -8.72 -0.94 -27.85
N VAL A 348 -9.26 0.04 -27.11
CA VAL A 348 -10.71 0.11 -26.86
C VAL A 348 -11.44 0.40 -28.18
N GLN A 349 -12.56 -0.26 -28.41
CA GLN A 349 -13.31 -0.10 -29.66
C GLN A 349 -13.85 1.34 -29.79
N PRO A 350 -13.70 2.02 -30.94
CA PRO A 350 -14.05 3.44 -31.08
C PRO A 350 -15.51 3.77 -30.74
N HIS A 351 -16.44 2.86 -31.05
CA HIS A 351 -17.87 3.04 -30.75
C HIS A 351 -18.16 2.95 -29.24
N VAL A 352 -17.38 2.16 -28.49
CA VAL A 352 -17.46 2.06 -27.02
C VAL A 352 -16.88 3.31 -26.38
N THR A 353 -15.74 3.79 -26.87
CA THR A 353 -15.16 5.06 -26.40
C THR A 353 -16.12 6.23 -26.63
N SER A 354 -16.69 6.35 -27.84
CA SER A 354 -17.71 7.37 -28.15
C SER A 354 -18.92 7.26 -27.21
N SER A 355 -19.40 6.04 -26.98
CA SER A 355 -20.50 5.76 -26.07
C SER A 355 -20.24 6.23 -24.64
N ILE A 356 -19.06 5.90 -24.11
CA ILE A 356 -18.64 6.29 -22.76
C ILE A 356 -18.55 7.82 -22.71
N THR A 357 -17.85 8.45 -23.65
CA THR A 357 -17.72 9.91 -23.74
C THR A 357 -19.07 10.62 -23.78
N ASP A 358 -20.00 10.16 -24.63
CA ASP A 358 -21.35 10.74 -24.74
C ASP A 358 -22.14 10.62 -23.44
N THR A 359 -21.96 9.53 -22.71
CA THR A 359 -22.67 9.25 -21.46
C THR A 359 -22.08 10.07 -20.31
N ILE A 360 -20.75 10.21 -20.26
CA ILE A 360 -20.04 11.10 -19.33
C ILE A 360 -20.41 12.57 -19.58
N GLY A 361 -20.52 12.99 -20.84
CA GLY A 361 -20.99 14.32 -21.18
C GLY A 361 -22.43 14.59 -20.71
N ARG A 362 -23.32 13.60 -20.81
CA ARG A 362 -24.69 13.68 -20.26
C ARG A 362 -24.71 13.74 -18.74
N LEU A 363 -23.88 12.95 -18.06
CA LEU A 363 -23.73 12.99 -16.60
C LEU A 363 -23.33 14.40 -16.12
N TRP A 364 -22.28 14.98 -16.70
CA TRP A 364 -21.83 16.33 -16.34
C TRP A 364 -22.88 17.41 -16.62
N LYS A 365 -23.73 17.23 -17.63
CA LYS A 365 -24.84 18.15 -17.93
C LYS A 365 -25.98 18.04 -16.92
N GLY A 366 -26.21 16.86 -16.36
CA GLY A 366 -27.26 16.60 -15.36
C GLY A 366 -26.85 16.86 -13.91
N ILE A 367 -25.55 16.91 -13.61
CA ILE A 367 -25.03 17.04 -12.24
C ILE A 367 -24.73 18.50 -11.89
N VAL A 368 -25.14 18.90 -10.68
CA VAL A 368 -24.62 20.09 -10.01
C VAL A 368 -23.62 19.63 -8.94
N ALA A 369 -22.33 19.92 -9.14
CA ALA A 369 -21.25 19.34 -8.32
C ALA A 369 -21.39 19.65 -6.82
N SER A 370 -21.91 20.84 -6.45
CA SER A 370 -22.15 21.21 -5.06
C SER A 370 -23.10 20.25 -4.33
N ASP A 371 -24.07 19.69 -5.05
CA ASP A 371 -25.09 18.82 -4.46
C ASP A 371 -24.52 17.44 -4.14
N TRP A 372 -23.46 17.06 -4.86
CA TRP A 372 -22.77 15.77 -4.74
C TRP A 372 -21.69 15.77 -3.66
N LEU A 373 -21.42 16.90 -3.01
CA LEU A 373 -20.46 17.01 -1.90
C LEU A 373 -21.07 16.59 -0.54
N ASN A 374 -22.40 16.36 -0.48
CA ASN A 374 -23.13 16.15 0.77
C ASN A 374 -23.05 14.72 1.33
N THR A 375 -22.77 13.71 0.50
CA THR A 375 -22.67 12.30 0.94
C THR A 375 -21.35 11.68 0.52
N SER A 376 -20.86 10.69 1.29
CA SER A 376 -19.60 10.01 0.98
C SER A 376 -19.63 9.31 -0.39
N LEU A 377 -20.75 8.67 -0.73
CA LEU A 377 -20.90 7.92 -1.98
C LEU A 377 -20.96 8.85 -3.21
N SER A 378 -21.72 9.95 -3.11
CA SER A 378 -21.77 10.96 -4.19
C SER A 378 -20.41 11.64 -4.39
N LEU A 379 -19.66 11.89 -3.30
CA LEU A 379 -18.31 12.42 -3.36
C LEU A 379 -17.34 11.47 -4.08
N GLN A 380 -17.45 10.16 -3.82
CA GLN A 380 -16.66 9.14 -4.52
C GLN A 380 -17.01 9.06 -6.01
N CYS A 381 -18.31 9.10 -6.36
CA CYS A 381 -18.73 9.18 -7.76
C CYS A 381 -18.12 10.40 -8.44
N LEU A 382 -18.20 11.58 -7.80
CA LEU A 382 -17.69 12.82 -8.36
C LEU A 382 -16.18 12.76 -8.57
N GLY A 383 -15.42 12.26 -7.60
CA GLY A 383 -13.98 12.05 -7.73
C GLY A 383 -13.65 11.11 -8.90
N LYS A 384 -14.32 9.95 -9.00
CA LYS A 384 -14.10 9.02 -10.12
C LYS A 384 -14.56 9.59 -11.46
N LEU A 385 -15.60 10.42 -11.50
CA LEU A 385 -16.06 11.09 -12.69
C LEU A 385 -15.04 12.12 -13.19
N ILE A 386 -14.44 12.91 -12.28
CA ILE A 386 -13.36 13.85 -12.63
C ILE A 386 -12.14 13.10 -13.15
N LEU A 387 -11.72 12.03 -12.46
CA LEU A 387 -10.59 11.20 -12.89
C LEU A 387 -10.85 10.58 -14.27
N LEU A 388 -12.04 10.00 -14.50
CA LEU A 388 -12.37 9.43 -15.80
C LEU A 388 -12.37 10.49 -16.91
N SER A 389 -12.83 11.70 -16.58
CA SER A 389 -12.85 12.83 -17.51
C SER A 389 -11.43 13.26 -17.90
N SER A 390 -10.42 13.10 -17.03
CA SER A 390 -9.03 13.42 -17.37
C SER A 390 -8.47 12.51 -18.48
N TYR A 391 -8.89 11.24 -18.52
CA TYR A 391 -8.50 10.30 -19.57
C TYR A 391 -9.20 10.56 -20.91
N LEU A 392 -10.37 11.22 -20.89
CA LEU A 392 -11.21 11.46 -22.07
C LEU A 392 -11.10 12.90 -22.61
N LEU A 393 -10.26 13.75 -22.02
CA LEU A 393 -10.17 15.20 -22.29
C LEU A 393 -10.20 15.58 -23.78
N LEU A 394 -9.44 14.89 -24.62
CA LEU A 394 -9.34 15.22 -26.05
C LEU A 394 -10.59 14.87 -26.86
N SER A 395 -11.48 14.05 -26.29
CA SER A 395 -12.73 13.61 -26.91
C SER A 395 -13.95 14.37 -26.39
N LEU A 396 -13.80 15.22 -25.36
CA LEU A 396 -14.91 15.95 -24.74
C LEU A 396 -15.16 17.27 -25.45
N ASP A 397 -16.44 17.61 -25.59
CA ASP A 397 -16.89 18.90 -26.12
C ASP A 397 -16.61 20.06 -25.15
N ASN A 398 -16.46 21.28 -25.67
CA ASN A 398 -16.16 22.47 -24.88
C ASN A 398 -17.20 22.78 -23.79
N ASP A 399 -18.47 22.50 -24.04
CA ASP A 399 -19.55 22.73 -23.08
C ASP A 399 -19.44 21.78 -21.88
N VAL A 400 -19.04 20.53 -22.12
CA VAL A 400 -18.74 19.56 -21.07
C VAL A 400 -17.48 19.97 -20.29
N LEU A 401 -16.44 20.42 -20.98
CA LEU A 401 -15.22 20.93 -20.33
C LEU A 401 -15.50 22.12 -19.41
N ASP A 402 -16.35 23.07 -19.83
CA ASP A 402 -16.75 24.20 -18.97
C ASP A 402 -17.54 23.74 -17.74
N LYS A 403 -18.42 22.74 -17.90
CA LYS A 403 -19.14 22.11 -16.78
C LYS A 403 -18.19 21.43 -15.80
N ILE A 404 -17.20 20.69 -16.29
CA ILE A 404 -16.17 20.05 -15.46
C ILE A 404 -15.42 21.11 -14.65
N LEU A 405 -14.83 22.11 -15.32
CA LEU A 405 -14.05 23.15 -14.66
C LEU A 405 -14.90 23.92 -13.63
N THR A 406 -16.17 24.20 -13.95
CA THR A 406 -17.12 24.82 -13.02
C THR A 406 -17.37 23.94 -11.79
N GLY A 407 -17.61 22.64 -11.99
CA GLY A 407 -17.77 21.68 -10.89
C GLY A 407 -16.54 21.57 -10.00
N MET A 408 -15.34 21.53 -10.60
CA MET A 408 -14.08 21.55 -9.86
C MET A 408 -13.91 22.82 -9.03
N SER A 409 -14.29 23.98 -9.56
CA SER A 409 -14.25 25.26 -8.81
C SER A 409 -15.13 25.19 -7.56
N SER A 410 -16.33 24.60 -7.66
CA SER A 410 -17.21 24.40 -6.51
C SER A 410 -16.58 23.46 -5.47
N CYS A 411 -15.87 22.43 -5.91
CA CYS A 411 -15.18 21.48 -5.02
C CYS A 411 -14.02 22.10 -4.24
N VAL A 412 -13.33 23.09 -4.83
CA VAL A 412 -12.25 23.84 -4.15
C VAL A 412 -12.81 24.87 -3.17
N GLN A 413 -13.95 25.49 -3.51
CA GLN A 413 -14.56 26.54 -2.67
C GLN A 413 -15.26 25.99 -1.42
N GLN A 414 -15.79 24.78 -1.49
CA GLN A 414 -16.34 24.09 -0.33
C GLN A 414 -15.23 23.20 0.24
N GLU A 415 -14.85 23.35 1.51
CA GLU A 415 -13.77 22.60 2.17
C GLU A 415 -13.94 21.08 2.01
N SER A 416 -13.43 20.53 0.90
CA SER A 416 -13.62 19.15 0.50
C SER A 416 -12.41 18.28 0.89
N SER A 417 -12.56 16.96 0.77
CA SER A 417 -11.50 16.02 1.18
C SER A 417 -10.19 16.22 0.40
N VAL A 418 -9.05 16.00 1.05
CA VAL A 418 -7.71 16.02 0.41
C VAL A 418 -7.64 15.10 -0.82
N HIS A 419 -8.30 13.93 -0.76
CA HIS A 419 -8.38 13.00 -1.88
C HIS A 419 -9.03 13.61 -3.14
N LEU A 420 -10.12 14.35 -2.95
CA LEU A 420 -10.79 15.01 -4.07
C LEU A 420 -9.87 16.08 -4.65
N HIS A 421 -9.23 16.90 -3.82
CA HIS A 421 -8.27 17.90 -4.29
C HIS A 421 -7.08 17.30 -5.05
N LEU A 422 -6.53 16.16 -4.61
CA LEU A 422 -5.49 15.45 -5.36
C LEU A 422 -6.00 14.95 -6.73
N THR A 423 -7.26 14.49 -6.80
CA THR A 423 -7.90 14.13 -8.07
C THR A 423 -8.03 15.33 -9.00
N LEU A 424 -8.33 16.53 -8.46
CA LEU A 424 -8.35 17.76 -9.23
C LEU A 424 -6.96 18.09 -9.78
N VAL A 425 -5.91 17.97 -8.95
CA VAL A 425 -4.52 18.19 -9.36
C VAL A 425 -4.13 17.26 -10.51
N TYR A 426 -4.53 15.98 -10.46
CA TYR A 426 -4.30 15.02 -11.53
C TYR A 426 -5.02 15.40 -12.83
N PHE A 427 -6.27 15.86 -12.73
CA PHE A 427 -6.99 16.39 -13.88
C PHE A 427 -6.27 17.59 -14.50
N LEU A 428 -5.83 18.54 -13.66
CA LEU A 428 -5.09 19.74 -14.11
C LEU A 428 -3.78 19.38 -14.81
N ARG A 429 -3.02 18.41 -14.28
CA ARG A 429 -1.80 17.85 -14.91
C ARG A 429 -2.09 17.39 -16.35
N SER A 430 -3.23 16.76 -16.58
CA SER A 430 -3.62 16.17 -17.87
C SER A 430 -4.10 17.22 -18.90
N PHE A 431 -4.41 18.45 -18.46
CA PHE A 431 -5.01 19.48 -19.31
C PHE A 431 -4.02 20.11 -20.31
N GLY A 432 -2.70 19.92 -20.16
CA GLY A 432 -1.69 20.57 -21.00
C GLY A 432 -1.93 20.37 -22.51
N LYS A 433 -2.32 19.17 -22.93
CA LYS A 433 -2.52 18.85 -24.35
C LYS A 433 -3.86 19.33 -24.93
N VAL A 434 -4.73 19.94 -24.12
CA VAL A 434 -6.10 20.28 -24.51
C VAL A 434 -6.14 21.60 -25.26
N ARG A 435 -6.62 21.57 -26.51
CA ARG A 435 -6.92 22.79 -27.27
C ARG A 435 -8.35 23.22 -27.02
N LEU A 436 -8.53 24.42 -26.48
CA LEU A 436 -9.83 25.07 -26.41
C LEU A 436 -9.96 25.95 -27.66
N PRO A 437 -10.88 25.67 -28.59
CA PRO A 437 -11.18 26.54 -29.72
C PRO A 437 -11.60 27.94 -29.27
N ALA A 438 -11.40 28.94 -30.13
CA ALA A 438 -11.86 30.30 -29.85
C ALA A 438 -13.40 30.34 -29.80
N SER A 439 -13.94 30.65 -28.63
CA SER A 439 -15.37 30.84 -28.39
C SER A 439 -15.57 32.01 -27.41
N PRO A 440 -16.79 32.58 -27.30
CA PRO A 440 -17.09 33.61 -26.31
C PRO A 440 -16.79 33.20 -24.86
N GLU A 441 -16.91 31.91 -24.56
CA GLU A 441 -16.72 31.32 -23.24
C GLU A 441 -15.25 30.99 -22.93
N GLN A 442 -14.41 30.86 -23.97
CA GLN A 442 -13.00 30.46 -23.85
C GLN A 442 -12.22 31.31 -22.82
N PRO A 443 -12.31 32.66 -22.79
CA PRO A 443 -11.57 33.45 -21.81
C PRO A 443 -11.98 33.16 -20.36
N GLN A 444 -13.26 32.86 -20.13
CA GLN A 444 -13.78 32.52 -18.81
C GLN A 444 -13.29 31.13 -18.38
N MET A 445 -13.26 30.16 -19.30
CA MET A 445 -12.71 28.82 -19.04
C MET A 445 -11.22 28.88 -18.70
N LEU A 446 -10.42 29.64 -19.47
CA LEU A 446 -8.99 29.82 -19.22
C LEU A 446 -8.72 30.51 -17.88
N LYS A 447 -9.51 31.53 -17.53
CA LYS A 447 -9.43 32.16 -16.21
C LYS A 447 -9.71 31.16 -15.09
N ARG A 448 -10.76 30.35 -15.22
CA ARG A 448 -11.13 29.33 -14.23
C ARG A 448 -10.04 28.27 -14.08
N LEU A 449 -9.40 27.87 -15.17
CA LEU A 449 -8.25 26.97 -15.15
C LEU A 449 -7.08 27.57 -14.36
N SER A 450 -6.79 28.86 -14.58
CA SER A 450 -5.77 29.60 -13.80
C SER A 450 -6.12 29.63 -12.31
N ASP A 451 -7.36 29.98 -11.97
CA ASP A 451 -7.82 30.06 -10.57
C ASP A 451 -7.70 28.69 -9.85
N LEU A 452 -7.98 27.59 -10.54
CA LEU A 452 -7.82 26.22 -10.01
C LEU A 452 -6.34 25.89 -9.73
N PHE A 453 -5.42 26.24 -10.64
CA PHE A 453 -3.99 26.08 -10.39
C PHE A 453 -3.52 26.92 -9.20
N VAL A 454 -3.94 28.19 -9.12
CA VAL A 454 -3.61 29.06 -7.98
C VAL A 454 -4.04 28.40 -6.67
N ALA A 455 -5.27 27.88 -6.59
CA ALA A 455 -5.75 27.23 -5.37
C ALA A 455 -4.87 26.04 -4.93
N THR A 456 -4.37 25.23 -5.87
CA THR A 456 -3.46 24.11 -5.57
C THR A 456 -2.07 24.59 -5.15
N LEU A 457 -1.57 25.66 -5.79
CA LEU A 457 -0.25 26.25 -5.56
C LEU A 457 -0.19 27.12 -4.30
N THR A 458 -1.33 27.53 -3.75
CA THR A 458 -1.42 28.27 -2.49
C THR A 458 -2.01 27.44 -1.36
N SER A 459 -2.17 26.12 -1.55
CA SER A 459 -2.69 25.23 -0.53
C SER A 459 -1.78 25.20 0.71
N SER A 460 -2.39 25.19 1.90
CA SER A 460 -1.68 24.93 3.15
C SER A 460 -1.34 23.45 3.36
N ASP A 461 -2.03 22.55 2.65
CA ASP A 461 -1.74 21.12 2.66
C ASP A 461 -0.50 20.82 1.80
N LEU A 462 0.52 20.24 2.42
CA LEU A 462 1.82 19.98 1.78
C LEU A 462 1.73 18.99 0.61
N PHE A 463 0.82 18.02 0.64
CA PHE A 463 0.65 17.05 -0.45
C PHE A 463 0.00 17.71 -1.66
N ILE A 464 -1.08 18.47 -1.43
CA ILE A 464 -1.74 19.25 -2.49
C ILE A 464 -0.75 20.25 -3.09
N TYR A 465 0.01 20.96 -2.26
CA TYR A 465 1.01 21.93 -2.72
C TYR A 465 2.11 21.26 -3.55
N HIS A 466 2.68 20.16 -3.08
CA HIS A 466 3.73 19.43 -3.79
C HIS A 466 3.25 18.86 -5.14
N HIS A 467 2.12 18.16 -5.14
CA HIS A 467 1.55 17.62 -6.37
C HIS A 467 1.04 18.73 -7.29
N GLY A 468 0.55 19.84 -6.74
CA GLY A 468 0.17 21.04 -7.49
C GLY A 468 1.35 21.64 -8.25
N LEU A 469 2.53 21.77 -7.61
CA LEU A 469 3.77 22.22 -8.27
C LEU A 469 4.20 21.27 -9.40
N SER A 470 4.13 19.96 -9.16
CA SER A 470 4.42 18.94 -10.18
C SER A 470 3.46 19.04 -11.37
N ALA A 471 2.15 19.10 -11.11
CA ALA A 471 1.12 19.24 -12.14
C ALA A 471 1.25 20.55 -12.93
N PHE A 472 1.53 21.66 -12.26
CA PHE A 472 1.74 22.96 -12.90
C PHE A 472 2.98 22.96 -13.80
N THR A 473 4.08 22.36 -13.34
CA THR A 473 5.30 22.22 -14.15
C THR A 473 4.99 21.44 -15.43
N LYS A 474 4.30 20.30 -15.31
CA LYS A 474 3.92 19.48 -16.46
C LYS A 474 2.97 20.21 -17.41
N PHE A 475 1.99 20.94 -16.88
CA PHE A 475 1.08 21.76 -17.67
C PHE A 475 1.82 22.86 -18.42
N ALA A 476 2.71 23.60 -17.75
CA ALA A 476 3.48 24.69 -18.35
C ALA A 476 4.40 24.22 -19.50
N GLU A 477 4.90 22.98 -19.44
CA GLU A 477 5.70 22.36 -20.50
C GLU A 477 4.90 21.99 -21.76
N GLU A 478 3.61 21.66 -21.60
CA GLU A 478 2.79 21.07 -22.68
C GLU A 478 1.66 21.97 -23.19
N THR A 479 1.30 23.03 -22.45
CA THR A 479 0.10 23.81 -22.71
C THR A 479 0.11 24.55 -24.05
N LEU A 480 -1.01 24.46 -24.77
CA LEU A 480 -1.27 25.27 -25.96
C LEU A 480 -1.77 26.68 -25.64
N HIS A 481 -2.06 26.97 -24.36
CA HIS A 481 -2.57 28.25 -23.87
C HIS A 481 -1.55 28.92 -22.94
N GLU A 482 -0.40 29.31 -23.49
CA GLU A 482 0.73 29.85 -22.74
C GLU A 482 0.37 31.05 -21.84
N ALA A 483 -0.65 31.82 -22.20
CA ALA A 483 -1.14 32.95 -21.40
C ALA A 483 -1.68 32.56 -20.01
N VAL A 484 -2.03 31.29 -19.78
CA VAL A 484 -2.49 30.79 -18.48
C VAL A 484 -1.34 30.63 -17.48
N VAL A 485 -0.13 30.35 -17.97
CA VAL A 485 1.04 30.12 -17.10
C VAL A 485 1.39 31.36 -16.24
N PRO A 486 1.56 32.57 -16.82
CA PRO A 486 1.83 33.76 -16.02
C PRO A 486 0.65 34.13 -15.10
N SER A 487 -0.60 33.94 -15.53
CA SER A 487 -1.77 34.28 -14.70
C SER A 487 -1.89 33.43 -13.43
N CYS A 488 -1.24 32.27 -13.37
CA CYS A 488 -1.18 31.45 -12.16
C CYS A 488 -0.18 31.97 -11.11
N ILE A 489 0.79 32.81 -11.49
CA ILE A 489 1.94 33.16 -10.63
C ILE A 489 2.13 34.66 -10.42
N GLU A 490 1.72 35.52 -11.36
CA GLU A 490 1.99 36.97 -11.33
C GLU A 490 1.33 37.67 -10.13
N ASP A 491 0.14 37.23 -9.74
CA ASP A 491 -0.65 37.85 -8.66
C ASP A 491 -0.33 37.29 -7.26
N GLN A 492 0.58 36.32 -7.13
CA GLN A 492 0.89 35.65 -5.87
C GLN A 492 2.32 35.95 -5.37
N PRO A 493 2.49 36.65 -4.23
CA PRO A 493 3.80 37.07 -3.75
C PRO A 493 4.67 35.86 -3.36
N GLY A 494 5.87 35.78 -3.94
CA GLY A 494 6.86 34.73 -3.65
C GLY A 494 6.60 33.37 -4.31
N LEU A 495 5.44 33.16 -4.93
CA LEU A 495 5.11 31.89 -5.58
C LEU A 495 6.00 31.63 -6.81
N GLN A 496 6.33 32.68 -7.57
CA GLN A 496 7.25 32.58 -8.71
C GLN A 496 8.61 32.01 -8.28
N ASP A 497 9.18 32.51 -7.19
CA ASP A 497 10.48 32.04 -6.68
C ASP A 497 10.39 30.58 -6.22
N CYS A 498 9.30 30.19 -5.55
CA CYS A 498 9.05 28.81 -5.14
C CYS A 498 8.97 27.85 -6.34
N VAL A 499 8.22 28.21 -7.38
CA VAL A 499 8.10 27.41 -8.62
C VAL A 499 9.47 27.28 -9.29
N VAL A 500 10.23 28.36 -9.39
CA VAL A 500 11.59 28.35 -9.97
C VAL A 500 12.53 27.45 -9.16
N GLN A 501 12.48 27.50 -7.82
CA GLN A 501 13.28 26.62 -6.97
C GLN A 501 12.91 25.15 -7.14
N PHE A 502 11.60 24.85 -7.22
CA PHE A 502 11.09 23.50 -7.45
C PHE A 502 11.56 22.93 -8.78
N ILE A 503 11.41 23.69 -9.87
CA ILE A 503 11.87 23.30 -11.23
C ILE A 503 13.38 23.05 -11.23
N ASN A 504 14.16 23.89 -10.53
CA ASN A 504 15.60 23.73 -10.41
C ASN A 504 16.02 22.60 -9.45
N LYS A 505 15.08 21.84 -8.87
CA LYS A 505 15.31 20.80 -7.87
C LYS A 505 16.19 21.28 -6.71
N SER A 506 16.05 22.55 -6.35
CA SER A 506 16.82 23.15 -5.28
C SER A 506 16.38 22.52 -3.95
N PRO A 507 17.30 22.01 -3.11
CA PRO A 507 16.93 21.41 -1.84
C PRO A 507 16.17 22.41 -0.97
N TYR A 508 15.05 21.99 -0.38
CA TYR A 508 14.34 22.83 0.58
C TYR A 508 15.24 23.12 1.78
N THR A 509 15.68 24.38 1.91
CA THR A 509 16.42 24.84 3.09
C THR A 509 15.41 25.32 4.12
N CYS A 510 15.11 24.50 5.13
CA CYS A 510 14.25 24.90 6.24
C CYS A 510 14.91 26.10 6.95
N SER A 511 14.35 27.30 6.77
CA SER A 511 14.81 28.53 7.41
C SER A 511 14.03 28.83 8.70
N GLY A 512 13.32 27.86 9.26
CA GLY A 512 12.48 27.99 10.46
C GLY A 512 12.94 27.12 11.64
N GLU A 513 12.35 27.38 12.82
CA GLU A 513 12.67 26.76 14.13
C GLU A 513 12.41 25.24 14.23
N LEU A 514 11.78 24.63 13.22
CA LEU A 514 11.56 23.19 13.16
C LEU A 514 12.87 22.48 12.82
N SER A 515 13.33 21.61 13.71
CA SER A 515 14.50 20.79 13.41
C SER A 515 14.19 19.89 12.20
N ARG A 516 15.20 19.58 11.38
CA ARG A 516 15.08 18.64 10.25
C ARG A 516 14.47 17.30 10.66
N LEU A 517 14.64 16.90 11.92
CA LEU A 517 14.04 15.70 12.52
C LEU A 517 12.55 15.87 12.80
N ASP A 518 12.11 17.03 13.30
CA ASP A 518 10.69 17.33 13.48
C ASP A 518 9.98 17.38 12.13
N PHE A 519 10.63 17.95 11.10
CA PHE A 519 10.09 17.93 9.73
C PHE A 519 9.90 16.50 9.19
N LEU A 520 10.87 15.61 9.39
CA LEU A 520 10.76 14.20 8.97
C LEU A 520 9.74 13.40 9.80
N ARG A 521 9.49 13.79 11.06
CA ARG A 521 8.49 13.18 11.96
C ARG A 521 7.07 13.74 11.77
N ILE A 522 6.94 14.98 11.28
CA ILE A 522 5.67 15.64 10.98
C ILE A 522 5.01 15.05 9.73
N VAL A 523 5.77 14.36 8.86
CA VAL A 523 5.18 13.52 7.81
C VAL A 523 4.49 12.36 8.52
N PRO A 524 3.16 12.36 8.66
CA PRO A 524 2.47 11.21 9.22
C PRO A 524 2.76 10.04 8.27
N PRO A 525 2.98 8.80 8.75
CA PRO A 525 2.78 7.65 7.87
C PRO A 525 1.39 7.85 7.26
N CYS A 526 1.33 7.92 5.93
CA CYS A 526 0.12 8.27 5.18
C CYS A 526 -1.10 7.55 5.80
N ARG A 527 -1.90 8.26 6.60
CA ARG A 527 -3.25 7.85 7.00
C ARG A 527 -4.25 8.06 5.87
N ILE A 528 -3.74 8.47 4.72
CA ILE A 528 -4.47 8.82 3.53
C ILE A 528 -4.21 7.67 2.57
N GLY A 529 -5.26 6.95 2.16
CA GLY A 529 -5.22 6.02 1.04
C GLY A 529 -4.93 6.77 -0.26
N VAL A 530 -3.71 7.29 -0.39
CA VAL A 530 -3.22 7.98 -1.57
C VAL A 530 -2.81 6.90 -2.56
N ASP A 531 -3.76 6.51 -3.40
CA ASP A 531 -3.44 6.11 -4.76
C ASP A 531 -3.05 7.38 -5.52
N MET A 532 -1.74 7.61 -5.62
CA MET A 532 -1.15 8.50 -6.61
C MET A 532 -0.01 7.73 -7.24
N ASP A 533 -0.23 7.34 -8.49
CA ASP A 533 0.70 6.89 -9.51
C ASP A 533 2.04 6.28 -9.06
N SER A 534 2.17 5.02 -9.47
CA SER A 534 3.35 4.49 -10.12
C SER A 534 3.88 5.44 -11.23
N ASP A 535 4.52 6.55 -10.86
CA ASP A 535 5.32 7.34 -11.79
C ASP A 535 6.71 6.70 -11.86
N SER A 536 6.98 6.03 -12.98
CA SER A 536 8.28 5.49 -13.41
C SER A 536 8.93 4.45 -12.48
N GLY A 537 8.98 3.17 -12.84
CA GLY A 537 9.73 2.80 -14.03
C GLY A 537 11.22 3.17 -13.91
N VAL A 538 11.82 3.17 -12.72
CA VAL A 538 13.28 2.98 -12.61
C VAL A 538 13.56 1.53 -12.95
N SER A 539 13.83 1.29 -14.23
CA SER A 539 14.51 0.12 -14.79
C SER A 539 14.66 -1.07 -13.83
N ASP A 540 13.57 -1.81 -13.62
CA ASP A 540 13.74 -3.24 -13.38
C ASP A 540 14.38 -3.75 -14.66
N HIS A 541 15.65 -4.13 -14.58
CA HIS A 541 16.22 -5.02 -15.57
C HIS A 541 15.18 -6.10 -15.80
N GLN A 542 14.69 -6.19 -17.05
CA GLN A 542 13.77 -7.22 -17.53
C GLN A 542 14.40 -8.60 -17.23
N SER A 543 14.25 -9.05 -16.00
CA SER A 543 14.41 -10.43 -15.62
C SER A 543 13.01 -10.99 -15.79
N GLY A 544 12.78 -11.57 -16.97
CA GLY A 544 11.62 -12.44 -17.16
C GLY A 544 11.55 -13.46 -16.02
N PRO A 545 10.36 -13.98 -15.69
CA PRO A 545 10.21 -14.97 -14.62
C PRO A 545 11.27 -16.06 -14.82
N SER A 546 12.10 -16.28 -13.81
CA SER A 546 13.07 -17.38 -13.81
C SER A 546 12.32 -18.65 -14.19
N SER A 547 12.76 -19.31 -15.26
CA SER A 547 12.23 -20.61 -15.70
C SER A 547 12.46 -21.74 -14.67
N LYS A 548 13.14 -21.42 -13.56
CA LYS A 548 13.37 -22.31 -12.43
C LYS A 548 12.73 -21.70 -11.18
N ARG A 549 11.51 -22.12 -10.87
CA ARG A 549 10.92 -21.96 -9.53
C ARG A 549 11.58 -23.00 -8.60
N PRO A 550 12.19 -22.61 -7.48
CA PRO A 550 12.64 -23.56 -6.46
C PRO A 550 11.43 -24.37 -5.96
N ARG A 551 11.54 -25.69 -5.84
CA ARG A 551 10.44 -26.52 -5.34
C ARG A 551 10.43 -26.47 -3.81
N LEU A 552 9.43 -25.82 -3.21
CA LEU A 552 8.91 -26.27 -1.92
C LEU A 552 8.48 -27.74 -2.11
N MET A 553 9.05 -28.63 -1.30
CA MET A 553 8.95 -30.08 -1.50
C MET A 553 7.51 -30.55 -1.68
N GLU A 554 7.28 -31.34 -2.73
CA GLU A 554 6.00 -31.83 -3.29
C GLU A 554 5.10 -32.69 -2.36
N ASN A 555 5.32 -32.69 -1.05
CA ASN A 555 4.58 -33.54 -0.13
C ASN A 555 3.63 -32.71 0.74
N VAL A 556 2.40 -32.47 0.25
CA VAL A 556 1.11 -32.57 0.97
C VAL A 556 -0.02 -31.84 0.20
N ASN A 557 -1.24 -32.40 0.28
CA ASN A 557 -2.48 -31.90 -0.33
C ASN A 557 -2.83 -30.46 0.11
N HIS A 558 -2.44 -29.46 -0.69
CA HIS A 558 -2.86 -28.05 -0.56
C HIS A 558 -4.39 -27.86 -0.44
N ARG A 559 -5.18 -28.82 -0.95
CA ARG A 559 -6.65 -28.82 -0.85
C ARG A 559 -7.20 -28.83 0.59
N GLN A 560 -6.51 -29.44 1.56
CA GLN A 560 -7.02 -29.50 2.95
C GLN A 560 -6.80 -28.20 3.73
N VAL A 561 -5.68 -27.51 3.50
CA VAL A 561 -5.35 -26.23 4.17
C VAL A 561 -6.24 -25.10 3.64
N SER A 562 -6.48 -25.06 2.33
CA SER A 562 -7.41 -24.11 1.69
C SER A 562 -8.86 -24.29 2.22
N GLN A 563 -9.26 -25.51 2.56
CA GLN A 563 -10.62 -25.81 3.02
C GLN A 563 -10.84 -25.46 4.50
N GLN A 564 -9.81 -25.59 5.35
CA GLN A 564 -9.87 -25.08 6.72
C GLN A 564 -9.92 -23.54 6.74
N LEU A 565 -9.10 -22.88 5.94
CA LEU A 565 -9.10 -21.42 5.80
C LEU A 565 -10.45 -20.91 5.27
N LYS A 566 -11.04 -21.59 4.28
CA LYS A 566 -12.37 -21.27 3.76
C LYS A 566 -13.46 -21.37 4.84
N THR A 567 -13.37 -22.36 5.72
CA THR A 567 -14.32 -22.54 6.83
C THR A 567 -14.15 -21.43 7.88
N SER A 568 -12.91 -21.06 8.22
CA SER A 568 -12.62 -19.96 9.14
C SER A 568 -13.05 -18.61 8.60
N VAL A 569 -12.91 -18.38 7.28
CA VAL A 569 -13.42 -17.17 6.61
C VAL A 569 -14.95 -17.16 6.59
N GLU A 570 -15.62 -18.28 6.32
CA GLU A 570 -17.08 -18.39 6.40
C GLU A 570 -17.60 -18.06 7.82
N GLU A 571 -16.90 -18.52 8.87
CA GLU A 571 -17.20 -18.18 10.27
C GLU A 571 -16.95 -16.69 10.58
N LEU A 572 -15.81 -16.13 10.14
CA LEU A 572 -15.46 -14.71 10.32
C LEU A 572 -16.43 -13.78 9.58
N VAL A 573 -16.82 -14.13 8.36
CA VAL A 573 -17.81 -13.41 7.55
C VAL A 573 -19.20 -13.50 8.18
N GLY A 574 -19.55 -14.63 8.80
CA GLY A 574 -20.77 -14.77 9.59
C GLY A 574 -20.81 -13.78 10.77
N VAL A 575 -19.73 -13.73 11.54
CA VAL A 575 -19.60 -12.81 12.70
C VAL A 575 -19.64 -11.35 12.26
N LEU A 576 -18.91 -10.99 11.20
CA LEU A 576 -18.89 -9.63 10.65
C LEU A 576 -20.26 -9.20 10.12
N ARG A 577 -21.01 -10.12 9.49
CA ARG A 577 -22.36 -9.83 8.96
C ARG A 577 -23.38 -9.59 10.08
N GLU A 578 -23.30 -10.35 11.18
CA GLU A 578 -24.16 -10.13 12.35
C GLU A 578 -23.86 -8.79 13.03
N THR A 579 -22.59 -8.44 13.18
CA THR A 579 -22.19 -7.18 13.84
C THR A 579 -22.32 -5.94 12.97
N LEU A 580 -22.23 -6.05 11.63
CA LEU A 580 -22.56 -4.93 10.74
C LEU A 580 -24.04 -4.55 10.80
N SER A 581 -24.95 -5.52 10.99
CA SER A 581 -26.38 -5.22 11.14
C SER A 581 -26.66 -4.35 12.39
N ASP A 582 -25.89 -4.55 13.46
CA ASP A 582 -25.98 -3.73 14.67
C ASP A 582 -25.37 -2.33 14.47
N LEU A 583 -24.30 -2.22 13.68
CA LEU A 583 -23.65 -0.95 13.30
C LEU A 583 -24.49 -0.10 12.31
N GLU A 584 -25.21 -0.74 11.39
CA GLU A 584 -26.14 -0.07 10.48
C GLU A 584 -27.43 0.42 11.19
N ALA A 585 -27.84 -0.26 12.25
CA ALA A 585 -28.90 0.23 13.14
C ALA A 585 -28.41 1.45 13.96
N PHE A 586 -27.13 1.45 14.36
CA PHE A 586 -26.49 2.51 15.13
C PHE A 586 -26.29 3.82 14.33
N THR A 587 -25.81 3.72 13.09
CA THR A 587 -25.62 4.89 12.19
C THR A 587 -26.91 5.62 11.82
N LYS A 588 -28.07 4.99 12.06
CA LYS A 588 -29.40 5.61 11.90
C LYS A 588 -29.91 6.30 13.18
N SER A 589 -29.25 6.15 14.33
CA SER A 589 -29.60 6.86 15.57
C SER A 589 -28.67 8.06 15.77
N GLU A 590 -29.22 9.24 16.05
CA GLU A 590 -28.47 10.52 16.16
C GLU A 590 -27.54 10.65 17.38
N ASP A 591 -27.33 9.58 18.17
CA ASP A 591 -26.49 9.64 19.37
C ASP A 591 -25.02 9.27 19.05
N THR A 592 -24.14 10.28 19.16
CA THR A 592 -22.69 10.21 18.87
C THR A 592 -21.82 9.56 19.94
N ASP A 593 -22.40 8.97 20.98
CA ASP A 593 -21.62 8.29 22.03
C ASP A 593 -21.67 6.77 21.86
N MET A 594 -20.51 6.17 21.56
CA MET A 594 -20.27 4.73 21.58
C MET A 594 -20.70 4.16 22.94
N THR A 595 -21.79 3.39 23.00
CA THR A 595 -22.17 2.74 24.26
C THR A 595 -21.11 1.69 24.66
N PRO A 596 -20.84 1.49 25.96
CA PRO A 596 -19.92 0.44 26.45
C PRO A 596 -20.24 -0.97 25.93
N GLN A 597 -21.49 -1.18 25.50
CA GLN A 597 -21.96 -2.44 24.94
C GLN A 597 -21.44 -2.68 23.52
N THR A 598 -21.22 -1.62 22.72
CA THR A 598 -20.62 -1.69 21.38
C THR A 598 -19.12 -1.98 21.45
N TRP A 599 -18.42 -1.39 22.43
CA TRP A 599 -17.02 -1.74 22.75
C TRP A 599 -16.91 -3.21 23.18
N ASN A 600 -17.78 -3.66 24.10
CA ASN A 600 -17.82 -5.05 24.52
C ASN A 600 -18.16 -6.00 23.36
N ASN A 601 -18.95 -5.59 22.37
CA ASN A 601 -19.24 -6.42 21.19
C ASN A 601 -18.02 -6.53 20.26
N LEU A 602 -17.29 -5.44 20.00
CA LEU A 602 -16.03 -5.47 19.23
C LEU A 602 -14.95 -6.27 19.95
N GLU A 603 -14.83 -6.11 21.26
CA GLU A 603 -13.91 -6.87 22.10
C GLU A 603 -14.35 -8.35 22.19
N HIS A 604 -15.66 -8.65 22.18
CA HIS A 604 -16.20 -10.01 22.11
C HIS A 604 -16.00 -10.66 20.74
N ILE A 605 -16.05 -9.90 19.64
CA ILE A 605 -15.67 -10.36 18.29
C ILE A 605 -14.17 -10.67 18.27
N GLN A 606 -13.33 -9.76 18.77
CA GLN A 606 -11.90 -9.96 18.86
C GLN A 606 -11.56 -11.18 19.74
N THR A 607 -12.29 -11.37 20.83
CA THR A 607 -12.14 -12.54 21.72
C THR A 607 -12.65 -13.82 21.06
N LYS A 608 -13.79 -13.80 20.35
CA LYS A 608 -14.29 -14.96 19.59
C LYS A 608 -13.40 -15.33 18.41
N ILE A 609 -12.82 -14.34 17.72
CA ILE A 609 -11.80 -14.55 16.69
C ILE A 609 -10.60 -15.26 17.33
N MET A 610 -10.10 -14.76 18.46
CA MET A 610 -9.02 -15.41 19.20
C MET A 610 -9.38 -16.80 19.75
N ASP A 611 -10.62 -17.05 20.18
CA ASP A 611 -11.07 -18.34 20.73
C ASP A 611 -11.29 -19.40 19.63
N ILE A 612 -11.85 -19.01 18.48
CA ILE A 612 -11.95 -19.87 17.29
C ILE A 612 -10.55 -20.24 16.77
N MET A 613 -9.59 -19.31 16.88
CA MET A 613 -8.19 -19.54 16.52
C MET A 613 -7.44 -20.38 17.58
N LYS A 614 -7.84 -20.33 18.86
CA LYS A 614 -7.27 -21.17 19.94
C LYS A 614 -7.81 -22.60 19.95
N GLU A 615 -9.08 -22.83 19.58
CA GLU A 615 -9.69 -24.18 19.63
C GLU A 615 -9.28 -25.12 18.48
N LYS A 616 -8.55 -24.66 17.46
CA LYS A 616 -8.16 -25.46 16.28
C LYS A 616 -6.65 -25.45 15.95
N GLY A 617 -5.80 -25.32 16.97
CA GLY A 617 -4.34 -25.52 16.86
C GLY A 617 -3.93 -26.89 16.33
#